data_AF-A0A0G0DZJ8-F1
#
_entry.id   AF-A0A0G0DZJ8-F1
#
_cell.length_a   1.000
_cell.length_b   1.000
_cell.length_c   1.000
_cell.angle_alpha   90.00
_cell.angle_beta   90.00
_cell.angle_gamma   90.00
#
_symmetry.space_group_name_H-M   'P 1'
#
loop_
_entity.id
_entity.type
_entity.pdbx_description
1 polymer ?
#
loop_
_entity_poly.entity_id
_entity_poly.type
_entity_poly.pdbx_seq_one_letter_code
_entity_poly.pdbx_strand_id
1 'polypeptide(L)'
;MENLGIDIKLLIAQMINFGLFFFIIKKFVTKPFLNFVEDEKNKEAEKARLIEKITKQEEEYAKKERDLQMRIKKEMEKALLAAKNDAKLVKEEMINEAKSEAAVIRENAKKEIIEDKEKLYSEIKSKIAELSLVVVKQSLSDVLDDSTKRKISEKLIDKLGKTVKLYEN
;
A
#
# COMPACT_ATOMS: atom_id res chain seq x y z
N MET A 1 -53.27 60.12 -92.18
CA MET A 1 -52.77 61.06 -91.16
C MET A 1 -53.53 60.74 -89.87
N GLU A 2 -53.26 59.56 -89.31
CA GLU A 2 -52.15 59.32 -88.38
C GLU A 2 -52.45 59.96 -87.02
N ASN A 3 -53.26 59.25 -86.22
CA ASN A 3 -52.89 59.12 -84.83
C ASN A 3 -52.36 57.70 -84.72
N LEU A 4 -51.06 57.59 -84.43
CA LEU A 4 -50.44 56.33 -84.04
C LEU A 4 -51.39 55.61 -83.07
N GLY A 5 -51.51 54.28 -83.15
CA GLY A 5 -52.37 53.44 -82.31
C GLY A 5 -51.97 53.43 -80.81
N ILE A 6 -51.71 54.60 -80.26
CA ILE A 6 -51.31 54.93 -78.91
C ILE A 6 -52.47 55.72 -78.32
N ASP A 7 -53.24 55.04 -77.48
CA ASP A 7 -54.21 55.71 -76.62
C ASP A 7 -53.44 56.35 -75.44
N ILE A 8 -53.31 57.68 -75.47
CA ILE A 8 -52.64 58.46 -74.42
C ILE A 8 -53.26 58.21 -73.04
N LYS A 9 -54.57 57.94 -72.97
CA LYS A 9 -55.24 57.62 -71.69
C LYS A 9 -54.79 56.26 -71.17
N LEU A 10 -54.65 55.27 -72.07
CA LEU A 10 -54.13 53.95 -71.73
C LEU A 10 -52.67 54.02 -71.26
N LEU A 11 -51.86 54.85 -71.92
CA LEU A 11 -50.45 55.06 -71.56
C LEU A 11 -50.31 55.71 -70.17
N ILE A 12 -51.13 56.72 -69.85
CA ILE A 12 -51.16 57.35 -68.52
C ILE A 12 -51.62 56.35 -67.45
N ALA A 13 -52.67 55.56 -67.73
CA ALA A 13 -53.15 54.53 -66.81
C ALA A 13 -52.07 53.44 -66.56
N GLN A 14 -51.33 53.04 -67.60
CA GLN A 14 -50.22 52.09 -67.48
C GLN A 14 -49.04 52.65 -66.67
N MET A 15 -48.72 53.93 -66.84
CA MET A 15 -47.70 54.63 -66.03
C MET A 15 -48.10 54.68 -64.55
N ILE A 16 -49.36 54.97 -64.24
CA ILE A 16 -49.87 54.96 -62.86
C ILE A 16 -49.83 53.54 -62.27
N ASN A 17 -50.28 52.53 -63.01
CA ASN A 17 -50.22 51.13 -62.56
C ASN A 17 -48.78 50.65 -62.33
N PHE A 18 -47.86 51.00 -63.22
CA PHE A 18 -46.44 50.68 -63.06
C PHE A 18 -45.84 51.38 -61.84
N GLY A 19 -46.16 52.66 -61.63
CA GLY A 19 -45.73 53.41 -60.45
C GLY A 19 -46.26 52.82 -59.14
N LEU A 20 -47.54 52.42 -59.10
CA LEU A 20 -48.14 51.76 -57.94
C LEU A 20 -47.47 50.41 -57.66
N PHE A 21 -47.25 49.60 -58.70
CA PHE A 21 -46.56 48.32 -58.59
C PHE A 21 -45.11 48.48 -58.11
N PHE A 22 -44.38 49.45 -58.67
CA PHE A 22 -43.02 49.79 -58.25
C PHE A 22 -42.98 50.19 -56.77
N PHE A 23 -43.94 51.01 -56.31
CA PHE A 23 -44.02 51.41 -54.91
C PHE A 23 -44.29 50.22 -53.98
N ILE A 24 -45.16 49.31 -54.38
CA ILE A 24 -45.45 48.07 -53.64
C ILE A 24 -44.18 47.22 -53.55
N ILE A 25 -43.47 46.95 -54.65
CA ILE A 25 -42.22 46.16 -54.63
C ILE A 25 -41.17 46.83 -53.76
N LYS A 26 -40.93 48.14 -53.96
CA LYS A 26 -39.91 48.90 -53.24
C LYS A 26 -40.13 48.84 -51.72
N LYS A 27 -41.39 48.90 -51.29
CA LYS A 27 -41.72 48.90 -49.86
C LYS A 27 -41.83 47.49 -49.26
N PHE A 28 -42.47 46.57 -49.97
CA PHE A 28 -42.83 45.25 -49.42
C PHE A 28 -41.86 44.13 -49.78
N VAL A 29 -41.11 44.21 -50.89
CA VAL A 29 -40.25 43.10 -51.34
C VAL A 29 -38.77 43.37 -51.05
N THR A 30 -38.29 44.59 -51.31
CA THR A 30 -36.87 44.91 -51.19
C THR A 30 -36.35 44.72 -49.76
N LYS A 31 -37.12 45.15 -48.75
CA LYS A 31 -36.73 45.00 -47.33
C LYS A 31 -36.63 43.55 -46.87
N PRO A 32 -37.69 42.70 -46.98
CA PRO A 32 -37.59 41.32 -46.53
C PRO A 32 -36.57 40.50 -47.33
N PHE A 33 -36.40 40.79 -48.62
CA PHE A 33 -35.39 40.10 -49.44
C PHE A 33 -33.96 40.41 -48.98
N LEU A 34 -33.64 41.68 -48.71
CA LEU A 34 -32.32 42.06 -48.20
C LEU A 34 -32.06 41.47 -46.80
N ASN A 35 -33.06 41.51 -45.92
CA ASN A 35 -32.97 40.91 -44.59
C ASN A 35 -32.70 39.40 -44.68
N PHE A 36 -33.37 38.68 -45.58
CA PHE A 36 -33.13 37.25 -45.78
C PHE A 36 -31.69 36.95 -46.22
N VAL A 37 -31.15 37.75 -47.16
CA VAL A 37 -29.76 37.60 -47.62
C VAL A 37 -28.76 37.91 -46.51
N GLU A 38 -29.04 38.93 -45.70
CA GLU A 38 -28.20 39.31 -44.56
C GLU A 38 -28.23 38.24 -43.45
N ASP A 39 -29.41 37.70 -43.14
CA ASP A 39 -29.58 36.60 -42.18
C ASP A 39 -28.81 35.34 -42.60
N GLU A 40 -28.89 34.95 -43.88
CA GLU A 40 -28.13 33.79 -44.38
C GLU A 40 -26.62 34.03 -44.33
N LYS A 41 -26.15 35.23 -44.67
CA LYS A 41 -24.73 35.60 -44.51
C LYS A 41 -24.28 35.56 -43.06
N ASN A 42 -25.10 36.08 -42.15
CA ASN A 42 -24.80 36.11 -40.71
C ASN A 42 -24.75 34.70 -40.13
N LYS A 43 -25.70 33.83 -40.50
CA LYS A 43 -25.69 32.41 -40.09
C LYS A 43 -24.42 31.70 -40.55
N GLU A 44 -23.98 31.93 -41.79
CA GLU A 44 -22.78 31.27 -42.30
C GLU A 44 -21.51 31.79 -41.59
N ALA A 45 -21.43 33.10 -41.35
CA ALA A 45 -20.34 33.69 -40.58
C ALA A 45 -20.33 33.17 -39.12
N GLU A 46 -21.49 33.00 -38.50
CA GLU A 46 -21.62 32.45 -37.15
C GLU A 46 -21.19 30.98 -37.11
N LYS A 47 -21.61 30.16 -38.07
CA LYS A 47 -21.15 28.77 -38.19
C LYS A 47 -19.63 28.69 -38.33
N ALA A 48 -19.04 29.49 -39.21
CA ALA A 48 -17.59 29.52 -39.40
C ALA A 48 -16.85 29.89 -38.10
N ARG A 49 -17.33 30.91 -37.37
CA ARG A 49 -16.79 31.30 -36.06
C ARG A 49 -16.94 30.19 -35.02
N LEU A 50 -18.08 29.51 -35.01
CA LEU A 50 -18.34 28.42 -34.07
C LEU A 50 -17.41 27.23 -34.33
N ILE A 51 -17.23 26.86 -35.60
CA ILE A 51 -16.28 25.82 -36.02
C ILE A 51 -14.87 26.18 -35.58
N GLU A 52 -14.40 27.39 -35.87
CA GLU A 52 -13.05 27.84 -35.46
C GLU A 52 -12.88 27.79 -33.93
N LYS A 53 -13.91 28.22 -33.19
CA LYS A 53 -13.90 28.18 -31.72
C LYS A 53 -13.83 26.76 -31.18
N ILE A 54 -14.62 25.84 -31.74
CA ILE A 54 -14.63 24.43 -31.34
C ILE A 54 -13.28 23.80 -31.64
N THR A 55 -12.73 24.00 -32.84
CA THR A 55 -11.41 23.46 -33.21
C THR A 55 -10.30 23.96 -32.27
N LYS A 56 -10.26 25.27 -31.96
CA LYS A 56 -9.30 25.81 -31.00
C LYS A 56 -9.48 25.21 -29.60
N GLN A 57 -10.72 25.05 -29.15
CA GLN A 57 -11.00 24.41 -27.87
C GLN A 57 -10.54 22.95 -27.85
N GLU A 58 -10.82 22.17 -28.90
CA GLU A 58 -10.37 20.79 -29.02
C GLU A 58 -8.85 20.67 -29.01
N GLU A 59 -8.14 21.55 -29.72
CA GLU A 59 -6.67 21.60 -29.68
C GLU A 59 -6.13 21.93 -28.27
N GLU A 60 -6.73 22.90 -27.58
CA GLU A 60 -6.37 23.22 -26.20
C GLU A 60 -6.66 22.06 -25.24
N TYR A 61 -7.80 21.39 -25.39
CA TYR A 61 -8.16 20.22 -24.57
C TYR A 61 -7.18 19.08 -24.83
N ALA A 62 -6.87 18.76 -26.08
CA ALA A 62 -5.91 17.72 -26.44
C ALA A 62 -4.51 18.03 -25.88
N LYS A 63 -4.09 19.31 -25.90
CA LYS A 63 -2.83 19.73 -25.29
C LYS A 63 -2.84 19.55 -23.77
N LYS A 64 -3.90 20.01 -23.09
CA LYS A 64 -4.07 19.85 -21.64
C LYS A 64 -4.09 18.37 -21.23
N GLU A 65 -4.75 17.54 -22.02
CA GLU A 65 -4.81 16.09 -21.78
C GLU A 65 -3.43 15.45 -21.89
N ARG A 66 -2.67 15.77 -22.96
CA ARG A 66 -1.27 15.29 -23.10
C ARG A 66 -0.39 15.75 -21.94
N ASP A 67 -0.49 17.02 -21.54
CA ASP A 67 0.28 17.57 -20.41
C ASP A 67 -0.11 16.91 -19.08
N LEU A 68 -1.40 16.59 -18.89
CA LEU A 68 -1.88 15.85 -17.73
C LEU A 68 -1.35 14.41 -17.72
N GLN A 69 -1.45 13.69 -18.85
CA GLN A 69 -0.92 12.33 -18.98
C GLN A 69 0.59 12.28 -18.71
N MET A 70 1.36 13.23 -19.22
CA MET A 70 2.80 13.33 -18.95
C MET A 70 3.10 13.57 -17.47
N ARG A 71 2.32 14.45 -16.80
CA ARG A 71 2.46 14.69 -15.35
C ARG A 71 2.12 13.45 -14.55
N ILE A 72 1.00 12.79 -14.83
CA ILE A 72 0.60 11.55 -14.17
C ILE A 72 1.68 10.48 -14.33
N LYS A 73 2.20 10.28 -15.54
CA LYS A 73 3.28 9.30 -15.77
C LYS A 73 4.51 9.59 -14.93
N LYS A 74 4.94 10.86 -14.86
CA LYS A 74 6.09 11.28 -14.05
C LYS A 74 5.84 11.09 -12.55
N GLU A 75 4.63 11.38 -12.08
CA GLU A 75 4.25 11.17 -10.69
C GLU A 75 4.19 9.68 -10.34
N MET A 76 3.64 8.84 -11.23
CA MET A 76 3.64 7.39 -11.07
C MET A 76 5.06 6.81 -11.02
N GLU A 77 5.95 7.25 -11.91
CA GLU A 77 7.36 6.83 -11.90
C GLU A 77 8.04 7.20 -10.58
N LYS A 78 7.81 8.42 -10.08
CA LYS A 78 8.31 8.86 -8.77
C LYS A 78 7.75 8.05 -7.61
N ALA A 79 6.43 7.81 -7.61
CA ALA A 79 5.76 7.03 -6.57
C ALA A 79 6.27 5.57 -6.57
N LEU A 80 6.49 4.98 -7.74
CA LEU A 80 7.03 3.64 -7.87
C LEU A 80 8.48 3.55 -7.36
N LEU A 81 9.31 4.56 -7.65
CA LEU A 81 10.68 4.63 -7.13
C LEU A 81 10.69 4.78 -5.61
N ALA A 82 9.84 5.65 -5.05
CA ALA A 82 9.70 5.80 -3.60
C ALA A 82 9.27 4.48 -2.95
N ALA A 83 8.20 3.85 -3.45
CA ALA A 83 7.71 2.58 -2.94
C ALA A 83 8.77 1.46 -2.99
N LYS A 84 9.60 1.41 -4.04
CA LYS A 84 10.71 0.46 -4.13
C LYS A 84 11.79 0.72 -3.10
N ASN A 85 12.13 1.99 -2.84
CA ASN A 85 13.09 2.35 -1.82
C ASN A 85 12.57 2.04 -0.41
N ASP A 86 11.32 2.38 -0.12
CA ASP A 86 10.67 2.08 1.16
C ASP A 86 10.59 0.57 1.39
N ALA A 87 10.20 -0.20 0.38
CA ALA A 87 10.18 -1.67 0.46
C ALA A 87 11.59 -2.24 0.71
N LYS A 88 12.63 -1.64 0.15
CA LYS A 88 14.02 -2.05 0.40
C LYS A 88 14.42 -1.74 1.85
N LEU A 89 14.10 -0.56 2.37
CA LEU A 89 14.38 -0.18 3.75
C LEU A 89 13.66 -1.10 4.75
N VAL A 90 12.36 -1.33 4.56
CA VAL A 90 11.57 -2.24 5.40
C VAL A 90 12.15 -3.66 5.34
N LYS A 91 12.55 -4.13 4.16
CA LYS A 91 13.20 -5.44 4.02
C LYS A 91 14.52 -5.51 4.81
N GLU A 92 15.35 -4.48 4.73
CA GLU A 92 16.62 -4.42 5.47
C GLU A 92 16.37 -4.39 6.99
N GLU A 93 15.39 -3.62 7.45
CA GLU A 93 14.96 -3.55 8.84
C GLU A 93 14.47 -4.92 9.34
N MET A 94 13.54 -5.56 8.62
CA MET A 94 13.04 -6.90 8.95
C MET A 94 14.17 -7.95 9.02
N ILE A 95 15.14 -7.89 8.11
CA ILE A 95 16.29 -8.82 8.13
C ILE A 95 17.17 -8.56 9.35
N ASN A 96 17.39 -7.30 9.73
CA ASN A 96 18.19 -6.95 10.89
C ASN A 96 17.51 -7.34 12.20
N GLU A 97 16.20 -7.10 12.30
CA GLU A 97 15.37 -7.53 13.43
C GLU A 97 15.40 -9.05 13.58
N ALA A 98 15.13 -9.80 12.50
CA ALA A 98 15.18 -11.26 12.51
C ALA A 98 16.57 -11.81 12.90
N LYS A 99 17.66 -11.15 12.48
CA LYS A 99 19.03 -11.51 12.91
C LYS A 99 19.25 -11.25 14.40
N SER A 100 18.73 -10.14 14.91
CA SER A 100 18.81 -9.78 16.33
C SER A 100 18.04 -10.80 17.18
N GLU A 101 16.80 -11.09 16.82
CA GLU A 101 15.98 -12.12 17.48
C GLU A 101 16.65 -13.50 17.45
N ALA A 102 17.17 -13.92 16.29
CA ALA A 102 17.90 -15.17 16.18
C ALA A 102 19.16 -15.20 17.04
N ALA A 103 19.84 -14.07 17.25
CA ALA A 103 20.97 -13.97 18.17
C ALA A 103 20.52 -14.15 19.62
N VAL A 104 19.45 -13.48 20.03
CA VAL A 104 18.85 -13.61 21.37
C VAL A 104 18.41 -15.04 21.65
N ILE A 105 17.70 -15.68 20.71
CA ILE A 105 17.27 -17.07 20.83
C ILE A 105 18.47 -18.00 21.01
N ARG A 106 19.53 -17.83 20.22
CA ARG A 106 20.76 -18.64 20.36
C ARG A 106 21.46 -18.41 21.70
N GLU A 107 21.48 -17.19 22.20
CA GLU A 107 22.07 -16.89 23.51
C GLU A 107 21.27 -17.56 24.63
N ASN A 108 19.94 -17.45 24.59
CA ASN A 108 19.06 -18.08 25.57
C ASN A 108 19.18 -19.60 25.54
N ALA A 109 19.18 -20.22 24.35
CA ALA A 109 19.39 -21.66 24.21
C ALA A 109 20.75 -22.11 24.77
N LYS A 110 21.81 -21.30 24.61
CA LYS A 110 23.12 -21.60 25.22
C LYS A 110 23.06 -21.55 26.74
N LYS A 111 22.37 -20.56 27.32
CA LYS A 111 22.18 -20.45 28.78
C LYS A 111 21.41 -21.65 29.32
N GLU A 112 20.30 -21.99 28.68
CA GLU A 112 19.47 -23.15 29.05
C GLU A 112 20.26 -24.47 28.98
N ILE A 113 21.07 -24.68 27.94
CA ILE A 113 21.95 -25.86 27.84
C ILE A 113 22.96 -25.92 28.99
N ILE A 114 23.49 -24.78 29.45
CA ILE A 114 24.43 -24.74 30.58
C ILE A 114 23.71 -25.11 31.87
N GLU A 115 22.54 -24.51 32.13
CA GLU A 115 21.72 -24.82 33.30
C GLU A 115 21.29 -26.29 33.34
N ASP A 116 20.88 -26.84 32.20
CA ASP A 116 20.49 -28.26 32.09
C ASP A 116 21.67 -29.20 32.30
N LYS A 117 22.87 -28.84 31.82
CA LYS A 117 24.09 -29.62 32.13
C LYS A 117 24.37 -29.63 33.63
N GLU A 118 24.27 -28.49 34.31
CA GLU A 118 24.49 -28.41 35.75
C GLU A 118 23.49 -29.27 36.53
N LYS A 119 22.20 -29.19 36.17
CA LYS A 119 21.16 -30.07 36.73
C LYS A 119 21.47 -31.55 36.50
N LEU A 120 21.80 -31.92 35.27
CA LEU A 120 22.13 -33.30 34.91
C LEU A 120 23.36 -33.82 35.70
N TYR A 121 24.39 -33.00 35.87
CA TYR A 121 25.56 -33.37 36.68
C TYR A 121 25.18 -33.59 38.15
N SER A 122 24.29 -32.77 38.71
CA SER A 122 23.79 -32.93 40.08
C SER A 122 22.99 -34.24 40.24
N GLU A 123 22.13 -34.55 39.28
CA GLU A 123 21.37 -35.81 39.25
C GLU A 123 22.27 -37.03 39.11
N ILE A 124 23.28 -36.97 38.22
CA ILE A 124 24.26 -38.06 38.06
C ILE A 124 25.03 -38.29 39.35
N LYS A 125 25.50 -37.22 40.03
CA LYS A 125 26.18 -37.35 41.32
C LYS A 125 25.30 -38.03 42.36
N SER A 126 24.01 -37.66 42.44
CA SER A 126 23.06 -38.27 43.36
C SER A 126 22.86 -39.77 43.06
N LYS A 127 22.68 -40.14 41.79
CA LYS A 127 22.55 -41.53 41.36
C LYS A 127 23.81 -42.36 41.64
N ILE A 128 25.00 -41.79 41.45
CA ILE A 128 26.28 -42.47 41.77
C ILE A 128 26.40 -42.71 43.28
N ALA A 129 26.03 -41.72 44.10
CA ALA A 129 26.05 -41.87 45.56
C ALA A 129 25.08 -42.96 46.03
N GLU A 130 23.88 -43.01 45.45
CA GLU A 130 22.89 -44.06 45.74
C GLU A 130 23.40 -45.45 45.33
N LEU A 131 23.94 -45.60 44.11
CA LEU A 131 24.49 -46.87 43.62
C LEU A 131 25.68 -47.32 44.47
N SER A 132 26.55 -46.38 44.86
CA SER A 132 27.68 -46.66 45.74
C SER A 132 27.21 -47.16 47.12
N LEU A 133 26.13 -46.58 47.66
CA LEU A 133 25.52 -47.04 48.91
C LEU A 133 24.97 -48.46 48.79
N VAL A 134 24.33 -48.80 47.66
CA VAL A 134 23.84 -50.15 47.37
C VAL A 134 25.00 -51.15 47.29
N VAL A 135 26.07 -50.82 46.55
CA VAL A 135 27.25 -51.68 46.42
C VAL A 135 27.93 -51.89 47.78
N VAL A 136 28.09 -50.83 48.58
CA VAL A 136 28.65 -50.91 49.93
C VAL A 136 27.78 -51.78 50.84
N LYS A 137 26.44 -51.64 50.80
CA LYS A 137 25.53 -52.50 51.57
C LYS A 137 25.66 -53.98 51.19
N GLN A 138 25.68 -54.27 49.89
CA GLN A 138 25.82 -55.63 49.37
C GLN A 138 27.17 -56.25 49.80
N SER A 139 28.27 -55.52 49.56
CA SER A 139 29.62 -56.00 49.87
C SER A 139 29.88 -56.12 51.38
N LEU A 140 29.36 -55.21 52.21
CA LEU A 140 29.42 -55.40 53.67
C LEU A 140 28.62 -56.63 54.11
N SER A 141 27.43 -56.87 53.54
CA SER A 141 26.61 -58.03 53.88
C SER A 141 27.33 -59.35 53.56
N ASP A 142 28.09 -59.40 52.48
CA ASP A 142 28.82 -60.60 52.06
C ASP A 142 30.11 -60.85 52.87
N VAL A 143 30.69 -59.82 53.49
CA VAL A 143 31.99 -59.89 54.19
C VAL A 143 31.84 -59.89 55.73
N LEU A 144 30.67 -59.54 56.27
CA LEU A 144 30.47 -59.40 57.72
C LEU A 144 30.25 -60.75 58.44
N ASP A 145 31.32 -61.26 59.07
CA ASP A 145 31.22 -62.28 60.11
C ASP A 145 30.64 -61.72 61.43
N ASP A 146 30.18 -62.61 62.32
CA ASP A 146 29.56 -62.19 63.60
C ASP A 146 30.56 -61.50 64.55
N SER A 147 31.86 -61.71 64.37
CA SER A 147 32.91 -61.06 65.16
C SER A 147 33.11 -59.59 64.78
N THR A 148 32.98 -59.28 63.49
CA THR A 148 33.11 -57.96 62.90
C THR A 148 31.89 -57.11 63.22
N LYS A 149 30.68 -57.71 63.19
CA LYS A 149 29.44 -57.06 63.65
C LYS A 149 29.55 -56.60 65.11
N ARG A 150 30.07 -57.44 66.02
CA ARG A 150 30.29 -57.07 67.43
C ARG A 150 31.29 -55.92 67.59
N LYS A 151 32.43 -55.95 66.90
CA LYS A 151 33.42 -54.87 66.93
C LYS A 151 32.90 -53.55 66.38
N ILE A 152 32.07 -53.58 65.33
CA ILE A 152 31.42 -52.40 64.77
C ILE A 152 30.41 -51.83 65.76
N SER A 153 29.59 -52.67 66.42
CA SER A 153 28.64 -52.24 67.45
C SER A 153 29.35 -51.60 68.65
N GLU A 154 30.44 -52.18 69.15
CA GLU A 154 31.24 -51.58 70.23
C GLU A 154 31.83 -50.22 69.82
N LYS A 155 32.37 -50.10 68.60
CA LYS A 155 32.88 -48.81 68.09
C LYS A 155 31.78 -47.76 67.87
N LEU A 156 30.57 -48.17 67.46
CA LEU A 156 29.42 -47.26 67.32
C LEU A 156 28.97 -46.75 68.68
N ILE A 157 28.89 -47.62 69.68
CA ILE A 157 28.55 -47.24 71.06
C ILE A 157 29.62 -46.30 71.65
N ASP A 158 30.91 -46.56 71.42
CA ASP A 158 32.00 -45.67 71.86
C ASP A 158 31.96 -44.30 71.17
N LYS A 159 31.68 -44.24 69.86
CA LYS A 159 31.55 -42.97 69.13
C LYS A 159 30.31 -42.18 69.57
N LEU A 160 29.15 -42.84 69.70
CA LEU A 160 27.93 -42.19 70.18
C LEU A 160 28.09 -41.71 71.63
N GLY A 161 28.75 -42.50 72.48
CA GLY A 161 29.11 -42.09 73.85
C GLY A 161 30.06 -40.89 73.90
N LYS A 162 30.95 -40.72 72.91
CA LYS A 162 31.81 -39.54 72.77
C LYS A 162 31.08 -38.32 72.22
N THR A 163 30.13 -38.49 71.30
CA THR A 163 29.35 -37.37 70.75
C THR A 163 28.33 -36.83 71.76
N VAL A 164 27.76 -37.68 72.62
CA VAL A 164 26.85 -37.25 73.70
C VAL A 164 27.61 -36.45 74.78
N LYS A 165 28.86 -36.82 75.09
CA LYS A 165 29.71 -36.05 76.02
C LYS A 165 30.18 -34.68 75.50
N LEU A 166 29.96 -34.38 74.21
CA LEU A 166 30.25 -33.05 73.63
C LEU A 166 29.08 -32.07 73.75
N TYR A 167 27.90 -32.51 74.23
CA TYR A 167 26.73 -31.66 74.47
C TYR A 167 26.38 -31.48 75.97
N GLU A 168 27.20 -32.01 76.88
CA GLU A 168 27.07 -31.83 78.35
C GLU A 168 28.16 -30.93 78.97
N ASN A 169 28.82 -30.08 78.18
CA ASN A 169 29.63 -28.96 78.67
C ASN A 169 29.27 -27.67 77.93
#